data_AF-A0A4R1JU14-F1
#
_entry.id   AF-A0A4R1JU14-F1
#
_cell.length_a   1.000
_cell.length_b   1.000
_cell.length_c   1.000
_cell.angle_alpha   90.00
_cell.angle_beta   90.00
_cell.angle_gamma   90.00
#
_symmetry.space_group_name_H-M   'P 1'
#
loop_
_entity.id
_entity.type
_entity.pdbx_description
1 polymer ?
#
loop_
_entity_poly.entity_id
_entity_poly.type
_entity_poly.pdbx_seq_one_letter_code
_entity_poly.pdbx_strand_id
1 'polypeptide(L)'
;MPDAERLEKVIMSKQSLDSKVFSLASNLFGFGNTTEKKTEENNIATNIAISLQPEKRIMAIYPAISLDAFSITMDNYRKYISAYNFKTIAENELTEKHNAFVKNFLIENTLTDIQREFSKVFLHKSKLLKPRAYNEQAEAFMKDHGLIIEKKKIQTVKYATELVFQNLLHLYNSQLMKRNEQYMRLRVTAIRPIEEFKINSFLVTALQRNGVTSLDLCKKTVRNHRQRLEECGVFVDYHFSGQNRPVEVHINSEILTVLDLKTSKLTTAENQRVTSEIENVLPDNNENTRTDLNEYQMNENVKNISHDKEFPSVTPFDLFFTRTRACNKEISTSGGAENVKVLNTLSEKLENLIMHPQELAVNLSNHEYNNYRPIDLRILFKEAYSGTMPKESFRELIIQDFFKSISKIYRNSTPFAGSWKKAINFYMQNKFIAFTGDAFNKQSIVDDIHELRWRIEWARKWFVKNSNVNPLFPADYFDMTRKTSKEIGFEYTKVKYSEHLKSKAKYEILKKKREADAVRRKATINHAKKFENEVNRFFKDKTTLPQLYDYVENNLPSEFLEKLPQMILEKSLKMSRKVAFDDDFLQYNLSEF
;
A
#
# COMPACT_ATOMS: atom_id res chain seq x y z
N MET A 1 -82.27 -15.31 38.59
CA MET A 1 -82.78 -14.19 39.42
C MET A 1 -82.41 -14.46 40.86
N PRO A 2 -81.91 -13.48 41.66
CA PRO A 2 -81.33 -12.17 41.35
C PRO A 2 -79.78 -12.22 41.53
N ASP A 3 -78.94 -11.40 40.90
CA ASP A 3 -78.77 -9.94 40.91
C ASP A 3 -78.27 -9.32 42.23
N ALA A 4 -77.05 -8.78 42.09
CA ALA A 4 -76.57 -7.48 42.58
C ALA A 4 -75.92 -7.36 43.99
N GLU A 5 -74.79 -6.63 43.95
CA GLU A 5 -74.12 -5.89 45.03
C GLU A 5 -73.16 -6.63 45.98
N ARG A 6 -71.87 -6.64 45.61
CA ARG A 6 -70.83 -5.85 46.33
C ARG A 6 -69.47 -5.92 45.63
N LEU A 7 -69.21 -4.88 44.85
CA LEU A 7 -67.87 -4.38 44.51
C LEU A 7 -67.33 -3.62 45.73
N GLU A 8 -66.09 -3.89 46.17
CA GLU A 8 -65.07 -2.85 46.39
C GLU A 8 -63.66 -3.41 46.66
N LYS A 9 -62.74 -2.98 45.78
CA LYS A 9 -61.34 -2.56 46.01
C LYS A 9 -60.31 -3.54 46.59
N VAL A 10 -59.56 -4.17 45.68
CA VAL A 10 -58.09 -4.22 45.78
C VAL A 10 -57.50 -3.60 44.51
N ILE A 11 -56.91 -2.42 44.69
CA ILE A 11 -56.15 -1.70 43.67
C ILE A 11 -54.80 -2.41 43.52
N MET A 12 -54.58 -3.10 42.40
CA MET A 12 -53.24 -3.49 41.96
C MET A 12 -52.82 -2.63 40.77
N SER A 13 -51.71 -1.92 40.96
CA SER A 13 -51.07 -1.02 40.02
C SER A 13 -50.81 -1.69 38.66
N LYS A 14 -51.42 -1.17 37.59
CA LYS A 14 -50.94 -1.40 36.22
C LYS A 14 -49.59 -0.70 36.06
N GLN A 15 -48.50 -1.44 36.19
CA GLN A 15 -47.21 -1.03 35.64
C GLN A 15 -47.36 -0.99 34.11
N SER A 16 -47.35 0.20 33.52
CA SER A 16 -47.26 0.36 32.07
C SER A 16 -45.87 -0.08 31.63
N LEU A 17 -45.78 -1.30 31.08
CA LEU A 17 -44.58 -1.79 30.44
C LEU A 17 -44.24 -0.86 29.25
N ASP A 18 -43.03 -0.32 29.29
CA ASP A 18 -42.51 0.70 28.39
C ASP A 18 -42.42 0.16 26.94
N SER A 19 -42.99 0.87 25.98
CA SER A 19 -43.01 0.50 24.55
C SER A 19 -41.61 0.38 23.95
N LYS A 20 -40.60 0.99 24.59
CA LYS A 20 -39.17 0.84 24.26
C LYS A 20 -38.61 -0.54 24.58
N VAL A 21 -39.15 -1.24 25.58
CA VAL A 21 -38.72 -2.61 25.92
C VAL A 21 -39.19 -3.60 24.84
N PHE A 22 -40.39 -3.39 24.30
CA PHE A 22 -40.89 -4.16 23.16
C PHE A 22 -40.11 -3.88 21.87
N SER A 23 -39.71 -2.62 21.60
CA SER A 23 -38.91 -2.31 20.41
C SER A 23 -37.47 -2.85 20.48
N LEU A 24 -36.90 -2.98 21.69
CA LEU A 24 -35.60 -3.61 21.86
C LEU A 24 -35.68 -5.13 21.70
N ALA A 25 -36.74 -5.75 22.25
CA ALA A 25 -36.97 -7.19 22.10
C ALA A 25 -37.28 -7.60 20.65
N SER A 26 -38.01 -6.79 19.89
CA SER A 26 -38.30 -7.07 18.47
C SER A 26 -37.05 -7.02 17.59
N ASN A 27 -36.10 -6.15 17.91
CA ASN A 27 -34.81 -6.04 17.20
C ASN A 27 -33.82 -7.15 17.60
N LEU A 28 -33.90 -7.67 18.83
CA LEU A 28 -33.01 -8.73 19.32
C LEU A 28 -33.48 -10.15 18.96
N PHE A 29 -34.81 -10.37 18.87
CA PHE A 29 -35.42 -11.70 18.70
C PHE A 29 -36.20 -11.88 17.39
N GLY A 30 -36.18 -10.91 16.48
CA GLY A 30 -36.67 -11.10 15.11
C GLY A 30 -38.18 -11.28 14.96
N PHE A 31 -38.97 -10.91 15.96
CA PHE A 31 -40.43 -10.91 15.87
C PHE A 31 -40.94 -9.49 15.57
N GLY A 32 -41.26 -9.22 14.30
CA GLY A 32 -41.88 -7.98 13.83
C GLY A 32 -42.25 -8.09 12.34
N ASN A 33 -43.46 -7.61 12.01
CA ASN A 33 -44.22 -7.84 10.76
C ASN A 33 -43.36 -7.98 9.48
N THR A 34 -43.43 -9.17 8.90
CA THR A 34 -42.73 -9.61 7.69
C THR A 34 -43.10 -8.83 6.43
N THR A 35 -44.20 -8.08 6.42
CA THR A 35 -44.66 -7.33 5.26
C THR A 35 -43.88 -6.02 5.05
N GLU A 36 -43.66 -5.23 6.10
CA GLU A 36 -42.94 -3.94 6.01
C GLU A 36 -41.46 -4.14 5.69
N LYS A 37 -40.82 -5.12 6.34
CA LYS A 37 -39.45 -5.57 6.01
C LYS A 37 -39.34 -6.09 4.58
N LYS A 38 -40.32 -6.86 4.09
CA LYS A 38 -40.31 -7.32 2.70
C LYS A 38 -40.50 -6.17 1.71
N THR A 39 -41.29 -5.14 2.02
CA THR A 39 -41.41 -3.96 1.15
C THR A 39 -40.14 -3.10 1.16
N GLU A 40 -39.47 -2.93 2.29
CA GLU A 40 -38.18 -2.23 2.34
C GLU A 40 -37.07 -3.04 1.66
N GLU A 41 -36.99 -4.35 1.92
CA GLU A 41 -36.05 -5.26 1.25
C GLU A 41 -36.34 -5.37 -0.25
N ASN A 42 -37.61 -5.39 -0.68
CA ASN A 42 -37.99 -5.38 -2.08
C ASN A 42 -37.70 -4.02 -2.73
N ASN A 43 -37.92 -2.89 -2.03
CA ASN A 43 -37.57 -1.56 -2.54
C ASN A 43 -36.04 -1.37 -2.64
N ILE A 44 -35.28 -1.93 -1.69
CA ILE A 44 -33.81 -1.97 -1.73
C ILE A 44 -33.35 -2.90 -2.85
N ALA A 45 -33.97 -4.07 -3.01
CA ALA A 45 -33.66 -5.01 -4.08
C ALA A 45 -34.05 -4.48 -5.47
N THR A 46 -35.16 -3.75 -5.61
CA THR A 46 -35.54 -3.08 -6.87
C THR A 46 -34.65 -1.88 -7.15
N ASN A 47 -34.25 -1.08 -6.15
CA ASN A 47 -33.30 0.02 -6.36
C ASN A 47 -31.88 -0.50 -6.68
N ILE A 48 -31.46 -1.61 -6.08
CA ILE A 48 -30.22 -2.31 -6.43
C ILE A 48 -30.32 -2.95 -7.82
N ALA A 49 -31.47 -3.53 -8.18
CA ALA A 49 -31.72 -4.09 -9.51
C ALA A 49 -31.81 -3.03 -10.62
N ILE A 50 -32.34 -1.83 -10.32
CA ILE A 50 -32.34 -0.67 -11.23
C ILE A 50 -30.91 -0.13 -11.41
N SER A 51 -30.06 -0.19 -10.38
CA SER A 51 -28.63 0.14 -10.50
C SER A 51 -27.78 -0.93 -11.21
N LEU A 52 -28.31 -2.15 -11.37
CA LEU A 52 -27.67 -3.30 -12.02
C LEU A 52 -28.30 -3.65 -13.38
N GLN A 53 -28.90 -2.68 -14.06
CA GLN A 53 -29.42 -2.88 -15.42
C GLN A 53 -28.27 -3.32 -16.36
N PRO A 54 -28.34 -4.53 -16.96
CA PRO A 54 -27.36 -5.02 -17.93
C PRO A 54 -27.38 -4.23 -19.26
N GLU A 55 -28.30 -3.29 -19.42
CA GLU A 55 -28.65 -2.66 -20.71
C GLU A 55 -27.67 -1.56 -21.19
N LYS A 56 -26.68 -1.16 -20.38
CA LYS A 56 -25.67 -0.16 -20.79
C LYS A 56 -24.26 -0.71 -20.96
N ARG A 57 -24.03 -2.02 -20.81
CA ARG A 57 -22.67 -2.57 -20.94
C ARG A 57 -22.34 -2.85 -22.39
N ILE A 58 -21.15 -2.41 -22.82
CA ILE A 58 -20.68 -2.67 -24.18
C ILE A 58 -20.43 -4.18 -24.33
N MET A 59 -21.00 -4.77 -25.37
CA MET A 59 -20.84 -6.18 -25.74
C MET A 59 -19.86 -6.30 -26.91
N ALA A 60 -18.83 -7.13 -26.77
CA ALA A 60 -17.81 -7.39 -27.80
C ALA A 60 -17.26 -8.82 -27.68
N ILE A 61 -16.66 -9.33 -28.76
CA ILE A 61 -15.99 -10.64 -28.74
C ILE A 61 -14.54 -10.47 -28.30
N TYR A 62 -13.78 -9.62 -29.01
CA TYR A 62 -12.40 -9.27 -28.70
C TYR A 62 -12.22 -7.75 -28.65
N PRO A 63 -12.61 -7.11 -27.52
CA PRO A 63 -12.56 -5.67 -27.37
C PRO A 63 -11.14 -5.12 -27.41
N ALA A 64 -10.87 -4.16 -28.27
CA ALA A 64 -9.59 -3.45 -28.38
C ALA A 64 -9.81 -1.95 -28.55
N ILE A 65 -8.94 -1.15 -27.96
CA ILE A 65 -8.93 0.30 -28.17
C ILE A 65 -7.91 0.58 -29.28
N SER A 66 -8.39 0.65 -30.53
CA SER A 66 -7.62 1.14 -31.68
C SER A 66 -7.36 2.64 -31.58
N LEU A 67 -6.51 3.20 -32.45
CA LEU A 67 -6.26 4.64 -32.49
C LEU A 67 -7.55 5.44 -32.76
N ASP A 68 -8.41 4.94 -33.63
CA ASP A 68 -9.70 5.57 -33.94
C ASP A 68 -10.68 5.47 -32.76
N ALA A 69 -10.75 4.30 -32.12
CA ALA A 69 -11.57 4.12 -30.93
C ALA A 69 -11.07 5.00 -29.77
N PHE A 70 -9.76 5.20 -29.67
CA PHE A 70 -9.14 6.08 -28.68
C PHE A 70 -9.49 7.55 -28.92
N SER A 71 -9.38 8.04 -30.17
CA SER A 71 -9.70 9.43 -30.49
C SER A 71 -11.18 9.75 -30.22
N ILE A 72 -12.09 8.87 -30.66
CA ILE A 72 -13.53 9.00 -30.41
C ILE A 72 -13.83 8.99 -28.91
N THR A 73 -13.23 8.06 -28.16
CA THR A 73 -13.41 8.00 -26.69
C THR A 73 -12.96 9.29 -26.01
N MET A 74 -11.83 9.86 -26.45
CA MET A 74 -11.30 11.12 -25.90
C MET A 74 -12.20 12.31 -26.23
N ASP A 75 -12.78 12.37 -27.42
CA ASP A 75 -13.71 13.43 -27.80
C ASP A 75 -15.04 13.33 -27.04
N ASN A 76 -15.56 12.10 -26.86
CA ASN A 76 -16.72 11.86 -26.00
C ASN A 76 -16.45 12.26 -24.55
N TYR A 77 -15.27 11.92 -24.03
CA TYR A 77 -14.83 12.35 -22.70
C TYR A 77 -14.80 13.88 -22.58
N ARG A 78 -14.24 14.59 -23.56
CA ARG A 78 -14.18 16.07 -23.55
C ARG A 78 -15.58 16.69 -23.56
N LYS A 79 -16.48 16.19 -24.41
CA LYS A 79 -17.89 16.65 -24.47
C LYS A 79 -18.59 16.42 -23.13
N TYR A 80 -18.44 15.23 -22.56
CA TYR A 80 -19.03 14.84 -21.27
C TYR A 80 -18.52 15.71 -20.12
N ILE A 81 -17.20 15.90 -20.02
CA ILE A 81 -16.58 16.71 -18.97
C ILE A 81 -16.92 18.19 -19.12
N SER A 82 -16.98 18.71 -20.35
CA SER A 82 -17.40 20.09 -20.61
C SER A 82 -18.83 20.33 -20.10
N ALA A 83 -19.78 19.45 -20.45
CA ALA A 83 -21.15 19.52 -19.97
C ALA A 83 -21.24 19.40 -18.44
N TYR A 84 -20.46 18.50 -17.84
CA TYR A 84 -20.40 18.33 -16.38
C TYR A 84 -19.86 19.58 -15.68
N ASN A 85 -18.75 20.14 -16.18
CA ASN A 85 -18.12 21.32 -15.61
C ASN A 85 -19.03 22.55 -15.73
N PHE A 86 -19.73 22.72 -16.86
CA PHE A 86 -20.72 23.78 -17.05
C PHE A 86 -21.83 23.71 -15.99
N LYS A 87 -22.42 22.51 -15.78
CA LYS A 87 -23.42 22.30 -14.72
C LYS A 87 -22.87 22.60 -13.34
N THR A 88 -21.65 22.15 -13.05
CA THR A 88 -21.00 22.36 -11.74
C THR A 88 -20.71 23.84 -11.47
N ILE A 89 -20.36 24.62 -12.49
CA ILE A 89 -20.16 26.07 -12.35
C ILE A 89 -21.48 26.75 -11.99
N ALA A 90 -22.55 26.44 -12.72
CA ALA A 90 -23.89 26.97 -12.42
C ALA A 90 -24.37 26.58 -10.99
N GLU A 91 -24.17 25.33 -10.58
CA GLU A 91 -24.46 24.86 -9.21
C GLU A 91 -23.65 25.64 -8.15
N ASN A 92 -22.38 25.94 -8.44
CA ASN A 92 -21.53 26.70 -7.53
C ASN A 92 -21.95 28.17 -7.44
N GLU A 93 -22.38 28.80 -8.53
CA GLU A 93 -22.92 30.16 -8.49
C GLU A 93 -24.17 30.25 -7.60
N LEU A 94 -25.07 29.26 -7.69
CA LEU A 94 -26.23 29.15 -6.80
C LEU A 94 -25.80 28.93 -5.35
N THR A 95 -24.77 28.11 -5.13
CA THR A 95 -24.19 27.84 -3.81
C THR A 95 -23.56 29.10 -3.20
N GLU A 96 -22.85 29.89 -3.99
CA GLU A 96 -22.22 31.14 -3.55
C GLU A 96 -23.27 32.20 -3.19
N LYS A 97 -24.31 32.36 -4.02
CA LYS A 97 -25.47 33.22 -3.70
C LYS A 97 -26.14 32.81 -2.40
N HIS A 98 -26.35 31.51 -2.20
CA HIS A 98 -26.94 30.97 -0.99
C HIS A 98 -26.06 31.22 0.24
N ASN A 99 -24.75 30.94 0.14
CA ASN A 99 -23.82 31.15 1.26
C ASN A 99 -23.69 32.63 1.62
N ALA A 100 -23.75 33.54 0.64
CA ALA A 100 -23.79 34.98 0.90
C ALA A 100 -25.06 35.36 1.69
N PHE A 101 -26.21 34.78 1.33
CA PHE A 101 -27.46 35.00 2.05
C PHE A 101 -27.41 34.46 3.49
N VAL A 102 -26.84 33.26 3.71
CA VAL A 102 -26.64 32.70 5.06
C VAL A 102 -25.71 33.60 5.90
N LYS A 103 -24.61 34.11 5.32
CA LYS A 103 -23.70 35.01 6.02
C LYS A 103 -24.37 36.31 6.45
N ASN A 104 -25.16 36.93 5.56
CA ASN A 104 -25.91 38.13 5.90
C ASN A 104 -26.93 37.84 7.01
N PHE A 105 -27.65 36.72 6.91
CA PHE A 105 -28.61 36.31 7.94
C PHE A 105 -27.97 36.11 9.32
N LEU A 106 -26.77 35.53 9.38
CA LEU A 106 -26.02 35.31 10.62
C LEU A 106 -25.46 36.60 11.23
N ILE A 107 -25.24 37.64 10.43
CA ILE A 107 -24.82 38.97 10.93
C ILE A 107 -26.02 39.69 11.55
N GLU A 108 -27.19 39.60 10.91
CA GLU A 108 -28.41 40.28 11.35
C GLU A 108 -29.09 39.59 12.54
N ASN A 109 -28.98 38.27 12.68
CA ASN A 109 -29.69 37.48 13.69
C ASN A 109 -28.76 36.71 14.62
N THR A 110 -29.04 36.75 15.92
CA THR A 110 -28.34 35.91 16.90
C THR A 110 -28.94 34.50 16.93
N LEU A 111 -28.15 33.49 16.56
CA LEU A 111 -28.54 32.08 16.64
C LEU A 111 -28.90 31.66 18.07
N THR A 112 -30.00 30.90 18.19
CA THR A 112 -30.42 30.26 19.45
C THR A 112 -29.41 29.19 19.89
N ASP A 113 -29.24 28.95 21.19
CA ASP A 113 -28.30 27.95 21.71
C ASP A 113 -28.56 26.54 21.15
N ILE A 114 -29.83 26.17 21.00
CA ILE A 114 -30.26 24.91 20.39
C ILE A 114 -29.78 24.79 18.93
N GLN A 115 -29.88 25.87 18.15
CA GLN A 115 -29.43 25.92 16.76
C GLN A 115 -27.90 25.81 16.64
N ARG A 116 -27.16 26.38 17.61
CA ARG A 116 -25.70 26.26 17.71
C ARG A 116 -25.27 24.83 18.03
N GLU A 117 -26.01 24.11 18.88
CA GLU A 117 -25.70 22.71 19.17
C GLU A 117 -26.03 21.80 17.98
N PHE A 118 -27.20 21.95 17.34
CA PHE A 118 -27.57 21.14 16.19
C PHE A 118 -26.64 21.34 14.98
N SER A 119 -26.20 22.56 14.72
CA SER A 119 -25.21 22.83 13.66
C SER A 119 -23.87 22.15 13.92
N LYS A 120 -23.37 22.16 15.16
CA LYS A 120 -22.16 21.41 15.54
C LYS A 120 -22.32 19.91 15.31
N VAL A 121 -23.46 19.35 15.71
CA VAL A 121 -23.77 17.92 15.53
C VAL A 121 -23.84 17.57 14.04
N PHE A 122 -24.51 18.40 13.23
CA PHE A 122 -24.60 18.20 11.78
C PHE A 122 -23.20 18.20 11.16
N LEU A 123 -22.39 19.24 11.40
CA LEU A 123 -21.04 19.36 10.84
C LEU A 123 -20.13 18.18 11.20
N HIS A 124 -20.27 17.65 12.43
CA HIS A 124 -19.53 16.47 12.86
C HIS A 124 -19.99 15.20 12.10
N LYS A 125 -21.31 14.98 11.97
CA LYS A 125 -21.87 13.83 11.24
C LYS A 125 -21.53 13.88 9.75
N SER A 126 -21.59 15.06 9.14
CA SER A 126 -21.43 15.27 7.70
C SER A 126 -19.98 15.52 7.25
N LYS A 127 -19.00 15.32 8.13
CA LYS A 127 -17.58 15.64 7.85
C LYS A 127 -17.00 14.83 6.68
N LEU A 128 -17.37 13.55 6.59
CA LEU A 128 -16.83 12.61 5.59
C LEU A 128 -17.61 12.61 4.26
N LEU A 129 -18.72 13.34 4.18
CA LEU A 129 -19.57 13.35 2.99
C LEU A 129 -18.94 14.15 1.85
N LYS A 130 -19.12 13.63 0.64
CA LYS A 130 -18.74 14.31 -0.61
C LYS A 130 -19.56 15.61 -0.76
N PRO A 131 -19.04 16.65 -1.45
CA PRO A 131 -19.69 17.96 -1.50
C PRO A 131 -21.16 17.96 -1.97
N ARG A 132 -21.52 17.17 -2.99
CA ARG A 132 -22.91 17.07 -3.49
C ARG A 132 -23.86 16.47 -2.46
N ALA A 133 -23.54 15.29 -1.94
CA ALA A 133 -24.31 14.64 -0.88
C ALA A 133 -24.40 15.50 0.40
N TYR A 134 -23.33 16.24 0.73
CA TYR A 134 -23.35 17.20 1.83
C TYR A 134 -24.34 18.34 1.57
N ASN A 135 -24.36 18.91 0.37
CA ASN A 135 -25.26 20.01 0.03
C ASN A 135 -26.73 19.57 0.04
N GLU A 136 -27.04 18.37 -0.44
CA GLU A 136 -28.39 17.79 -0.36
C GLU A 136 -28.85 17.61 1.10
N GLN A 137 -27.98 17.08 1.97
CA GLN A 137 -28.30 16.96 3.40
C GLN A 137 -28.38 18.32 4.10
N ALA A 138 -27.57 19.29 3.69
CA ALA A 138 -27.64 20.64 4.21
C ALA A 138 -28.97 21.29 3.83
N GLU A 139 -29.46 21.09 2.60
CA GLU A 139 -30.78 21.55 2.17
C GLU A 139 -31.91 20.93 2.98
N ALA A 140 -31.86 19.62 3.24
CA ALA A 140 -32.82 18.96 4.10
C ALA A 140 -32.78 19.52 5.53
N PHE A 141 -31.59 19.66 6.11
CA PHE A 141 -31.41 20.23 7.45
C PHE A 141 -31.93 21.67 7.57
N MET A 142 -31.72 22.48 6.53
CA MET A 142 -32.17 23.87 6.52
C MET A 142 -33.70 23.99 6.45
N LYS A 143 -34.39 23.04 5.83
CA LYS A 143 -35.86 23.00 5.84
C LYS A 143 -36.41 22.81 7.27
N ASP A 144 -35.71 22.01 8.08
CA ASP A 144 -36.18 21.64 9.42
C ASP A 144 -35.75 22.67 10.50
N HIS A 145 -34.55 23.25 10.38
CA HIS A 145 -33.94 24.06 11.44
C HIS A 145 -33.69 25.53 11.07
N GLY A 146 -33.94 25.92 9.82
CA GLY A 146 -33.70 27.26 9.29
C GLY A 146 -32.32 27.45 8.66
N LEU A 147 -32.09 28.65 8.10
CA LEU A 147 -30.86 29.00 7.39
C LEU A 147 -29.68 29.23 8.35
N ILE A 148 -28.97 28.14 8.66
CA ILE A 148 -27.85 28.16 9.61
C ILE A 148 -26.54 27.66 8.98
N ILE A 149 -26.62 26.84 7.93
CA ILE A 149 -25.48 26.06 7.43
C ILE A 149 -25.08 26.50 6.03
N GLU A 150 -23.79 26.75 5.85
CA GLU A 150 -23.20 26.99 4.53
C GLU A 150 -23.03 25.68 3.75
N LYS A 151 -23.32 25.75 2.45
CA LYS A 151 -23.09 24.68 1.48
C LYS A 151 -21.61 24.64 1.05
N LYS A 152 -21.11 23.46 0.70
CA LYS A 152 -19.74 23.25 0.22
C LYS A 152 -19.66 23.50 -1.29
N LYS A 153 -18.59 24.19 -1.72
CA LYS A 153 -18.26 24.35 -3.14
C LYS A 153 -17.87 23.01 -3.76
N ILE A 154 -18.44 22.71 -4.92
CA ILE A 154 -18.16 21.50 -5.70
C ILE A 154 -16.97 21.80 -6.60
N GLN A 155 -15.93 20.97 -6.57
CA GLN A 155 -14.77 21.18 -7.44
C GLN A 155 -15.14 20.84 -8.89
N THR A 156 -14.50 21.45 -9.88
CA THR A 156 -14.60 21.07 -11.30
C THR A 156 -13.50 20.06 -11.67
N VAL A 157 -13.64 19.40 -12.82
CA VAL A 157 -12.57 18.52 -13.35
C VAL A 157 -11.51 19.37 -14.03
N LYS A 158 -10.27 19.27 -13.55
CA LYS A 158 -9.11 19.98 -14.09
C LYS A 158 -8.60 19.30 -15.36
N TYR A 159 -8.00 20.11 -16.26
CA TYR A 159 -7.34 19.64 -17.49
C TYR A 159 -6.33 18.51 -17.26
N ALA A 160 -5.54 18.58 -16.17
CA ALA A 160 -4.59 17.51 -15.83
C ALA A 160 -5.23 16.11 -15.69
N THR A 161 -6.52 16.04 -15.36
CA THR A 161 -7.26 14.77 -15.27
C THR A 161 -7.41 14.10 -16.63
N GLU A 162 -7.46 14.88 -17.73
CA GLU A 162 -7.50 14.35 -19.10
C GLU A 162 -6.23 13.55 -19.42
N LEU A 163 -5.05 14.08 -19.08
CA LEU A 163 -3.77 13.39 -19.29
C LEU A 163 -3.69 12.08 -18.49
N VAL A 164 -4.19 12.10 -17.25
CA VAL A 164 -4.27 10.89 -16.42
C VAL A 164 -5.25 9.89 -17.03
N PHE A 165 -6.39 10.34 -17.54
CA PHE A 165 -7.38 9.50 -18.20
C PHE A 165 -6.83 8.84 -19.47
N GLN A 166 -6.06 9.56 -20.30
CA GLN A 166 -5.37 8.99 -21.46
C GLN A 166 -4.45 7.82 -21.08
N ASN A 167 -3.65 7.99 -20.01
CA ASN A 167 -2.78 6.92 -19.52
C ASN A 167 -3.57 5.75 -18.92
N LEU A 168 -4.71 6.02 -18.27
CA LEU A 168 -5.62 5.00 -17.79
C LEU A 168 -6.24 4.20 -18.95
N LEU A 169 -6.66 4.85 -20.03
CA LEU A 169 -7.16 4.19 -21.24
C LEU A 169 -6.10 3.30 -21.89
N HIS A 170 -4.84 3.76 -21.94
CA HIS A 170 -3.74 2.94 -22.45
C HIS A 170 -3.54 1.67 -21.61
N LEU A 171 -3.51 1.80 -20.28
CA LEU A 171 -3.40 0.65 -19.37
C LEU A 171 -4.60 -0.28 -19.50
N TYR A 172 -5.79 0.27 -19.70
CA TYR A 172 -6.99 -0.52 -19.93
C TYR A 172 -6.91 -1.32 -21.22
N ASN A 173 -6.45 -0.70 -22.32
CA ASN A 173 -6.20 -1.41 -23.58
C ASN A 173 -5.19 -2.55 -23.39
N SER A 174 -4.11 -2.34 -22.63
CA SER A 174 -3.16 -3.41 -22.30
C SER A 174 -3.80 -4.58 -21.55
N GLN A 175 -4.77 -4.32 -20.66
CA GLN A 175 -5.52 -5.37 -19.96
C GLN A 175 -6.45 -6.14 -20.90
N LEU A 176 -7.15 -5.42 -21.78
CA LEU A 176 -8.03 -6.03 -22.78
C LEU A 176 -7.23 -6.90 -23.77
N MET A 177 -6.10 -6.40 -24.28
CA MET A 177 -5.25 -7.15 -25.22
C MET A 177 -4.71 -8.43 -24.60
N LYS A 178 -4.19 -8.36 -23.36
CA LYS A 178 -3.73 -9.56 -22.63
C LYS A 178 -4.82 -10.62 -22.53
N ARG A 179 -6.08 -10.22 -22.31
CA ARG A 179 -7.23 -11.13 -22.21
C ARG A 179 -7.70 -11.62 -23.58
N ASN A 180 -7.62 -10.79 -24.61
CA ASN A 180 -7.94 -11.20 -25.97
C ASN A 180 -6.99 -12.28 -26.47
N GLU A 181 -5.67 -12.16 -26.25
CA GLU A 181 -4.71 -13.23 -26.51
C GLU A 181 -5.14 -14.55 -25.85
N GLN A 182 -5.73 -14.40 -24.66
CA GLN A 182 -6.39 -15.38 -23.80
C GLN A 182 -7.43 -16.23 -24.51
N TYR A 183 -8.48 -15.50 -24.84
CA TYR A 183 -9.66 -16.02 -25.48
C TYR A 183 -9.36 -16.53 -26.90
N MET A 184 -8.43 -15.90 -27.61
CA MET A 184 -7.93 -16.39 -28.90
C MET A 184 -7.24 -17.75 -28.75
N ARG A 185 -6.39 -17.95 -27.74
CA ARG A 185 -5.78 -19.26 -27.44
C ARG A 185 -6.82 -20.32 -27.07
N LEU A 186 -7.86 -19.93 -26.33
CA LEU A 186 -8.97 -20.82 -25.95
C LEU A 186 -10.04 -20.98 -27.04
N ARG A 187 -9.91 -20.28 -28.18
CA ARG A 187 -10.87 -20.26 -29.30
C ARG A 187 -12.31 -19.87 -28.89
N VAL A 188 -12.47 -19.04 -27.85
CA VAL A 188 -13.79 -18.63 -27.36
C VAL A 188 -14.32 -17.44 -28.17
N THR A 189 -15.38 -17.67 -28.95
CA THR A 189 -15.93 -16.70 -29.91
C THR A 189 -17.25 -16.05 -29.48
N ALA A 190 -17.70 -16.29 -28.25
CA ALA A 190 -18.95 -15.76 -27.72
C ALA A 190 -18.89 -14.25 -27.43
N ILE A 191 -19.95 -13.53 -27.81
CA ILE A 191 -20.17 -12.10 -27.50
C ILE A 191 -20.35 -11.97 -25.98
N ARG A 192 -19.60 -11.04 -25.36
CA ARG A 192 -19.56 -10.89 -23.91
C ARG A 192 -19.53 -9.41 -23.51
N PRO A 193 -20.02 -9.09 -22.29
CA PRO A 193 -19.84 -7.75 -21.76
C PRO A 193 -18.36 -7.47 -21.57
N ILE A 194 -17.96 -6.24 -21.86
CA ILE A 194 -16.59 -5.78 -21.62
C ILE A 194 -16.29 -5.86 -20.13
N GLU A 195 -15.09 -6.36 -19.82
CA GLU A 195 -14.65 -6.61 -18.45
C GLU A 195 -14.27 -5.34 -17.69
N GLU A 196 -14.29 -5.44 -16.36
CA GLU A 196 -13.91 -4.36 -15.46
C GLU A 196 -12.44 -3.93 -15.65
N PHE A 197 -12.24 -2.61 -15.59
CA PHE A 197 -10.92 -2.00 -15.60
C PHE A 197 -10.29 -2.07 -14.21
N LYS A 198 -9.16 -2.79 -14.11
CA LYS A 198 -8.40 -2.94 -12.87
C LYS A 198 -7.40 -1.80 -12.71
N ILE A 199 -7.77 -0.76 -11.95
CA ILE A 199 -6.92 0.41 -11.72
C ILE A 199 -5.92 0.16 -10.60
N ASN A 200 -4.63 0.18 -10.96
CA ASN A 200 -3.54 0.22 -9.99
C ASN A 200 -2.76 1.53 -10.07
N SER A 201 -2.80 2.32 -9.00
CA SER A 201 -2.08 3.60 -8.91
C SER A 201 -0.57 3.49 -9.16
N PHE A 202 0.06 2.36 -8.84
CA PHE A 202 1.48 2.15 -9.10
C PHE A 202 1.78 1.98 -10.59
N LEU A 203 0.94 1.23 -11.31
CA LEU A 203 1.12 1.01 -12.76
C LEU A 203 0.99 2.31 -13.54
N VAL A 204 0.09 3.20 -13.12
CA VAL A 204 -0.05 4.54 -13.74
C VAL A 204 1.23 5.36 -13.56
N THR A 205 1.82 5.36 -12.36
CA THR A 205 3.05 6.12 -12.07
C THR A 205 4.30 5.49 -12.69
N ALA A 206 4.30 4.17 -12.89
CA ALA A 206 5.44 3.42 -13.44
C ALA A 206 5.42 3.35 -14.98
N LEU A 207 4.38 3.88 -15.62
CA LEU A 207 4.26 3.87 -17.08
C LEU A 207 5.38 4.74 -17.70
N GLN A 208 6.21 4.14 -18.54
CA GLN A 208 7.33 4.81 -19.21
C GLN A 208 7.13 4.81 -20.73
N ARG A 209 7.53 5.90 -21.38
CA ARG A 209 7.64 6.03 -22.83
C ARG A 209 9.11 6.34 -23.14
N ASN A 210 9.77 5.48 -23.92
CA ASN A 210 11.19 5.62 -24.27
C ASN A 210 12.12 5.80 -23.06
N GLY A 211 11.88 5.06 -21.97
CA GLY A 211 12.69 5.09 -20.74
C GLY A 211 12.38 6.25 -19.79
N VAL A 212 11.50 7.19 -20.15
CA VAL A 212 11.06 8.31 -19.31
C VAL A 212 9.64 8.07 -18.79
N THR A 213 9.38 8.39 -17.52
CA THR A 213 8.03 8.29 -16.94
C THR A 213 7.05 9.19 -17.68
N SER A 214 5.90 8.63 -18.08
CA SER A 214 4.92 9.36 -18.90
C SER A 214 4.29 10.56 -18.19
N LEU A 215 4.13 10.49 -16.88
CA LEU A 215 3.62 11.58 -16.05
C LEU A 215 4.40 11.61 -14.75
N ASP A 216 4.88 12.80 -14.36
CA ASP A 216 5.50 13.02 -13.06
C ASP A 216 4.43 13.22 -11.98
N LEU A 217 3.87 12.09 -11.50
CA LEU A 217 2.79 12.08 -10.52
C LEU A 217 3.08 11.10 -9.39
N CYS A 218 2.67 11.47 -8.17
CA CYS A 218 2.69 10.56 -7.04
C CYS A 218 1.41 9.70 -6.99
N LYS A 219 1.48 8.53 -6.33
CA LYS A 219 0.35 7.58 -6.19
C LYS A 219 -0.91 8.23 -5.59
N LYS A 220 -0.73 9.18 -4.66
CA LYS A 220 -1.83 9.92 -4.03
C LYS A 220 -2.57 10.79 -5.05
N THR A 221 -1.86 11.47 -5.93
CA THR A 221 -2.44 12.31 -6.98
C THR A 221 -3.26 11.47 -7.96
N VAL A 222 -2.76 10.30 -8.37
CA VAL A 222 -3.52 9.36 -9.22
C VAL A 222 -4.82 8.92 -8.55
N ARG A 223 -4.79 8.60 -7.24
CA ARG A 223 -6.00 8.22 -6.48
C ARG A 223 -7.01 9.36 -6.41
N ASN A 224 -6.56 10.61 -6.25
CA ASN A 224 -7.44 11.78 -6.25
C ASN A 224 -8.12 11.98 -7.61
N HIS A 225 -7.37 11.86 -8.71
CA HIS A 225 -7.96 11.95 -10.06
C HIS A 225 -8.95 10.82 -10.32
N ARG A 226 -8.65 9.59 -9.89
CA ARG A 226 -9.59 8.45 -9.96
C ARG A 226 -10.88 8.74 -9.21
N GLN A 227 -10.79 9.18 -7.95
CA GLN A 227 -11.96 9.54 -7.14
C GLN A 227 -12.76 10.67 -7.81
N ARG A 228 -12.08 11.63 -8.45
CA ARG A 228 -12.74 12.70 -9.16
C ARG A 228 -13.49 12.21 -10.40
N LEU A 229 -12.91 11.29 -11.17
CA LEU A 229 -13.56 10.66 -12.32
C LEU A 229 -14.76 9.80 -11.92
N GLU A 230 -14.69 9.15 -10.76
CA GLU A 230 -15.82 8.45 -10.12
C GLU A 230 -16.94 9.44 -9.74
N GLU A 231 -16.61 10.57 -9.11
CA GLU A 231 -17.59 11.62 -8.76
C GLU A 231 -18.29 12.23 -9.97
N CYS A 232 -17.61 12.29 -11.12
CA CYS A 232 -18.18 12.85 -12.34
C CYS A 232 -18.98 11.83 -13.16
N GLY A 233 -19.00 10.55 -12.75
CA GLY A 233 -19.69 9.48 -13.48
C GLY A 233 -18.94 8.99 -14.73
N VAL A 234 -17.63 9.26 -14.84
CA VAL A 234 -16.79 8.65 -15.89
C VAL A 234 -16.49 7.19 -15.54
N PHE A 235 -16.24 6.92 -14.26
CA PHE A 235 -16.15 5.57 -13.72
C PHE A 235 -17.43 5.19 -13.00
N VAL A 236 -17.95 4.01 -13.34
CA VAL A 236 -19.19 3.41 -12.82
C VAL A 236 -18.85 2.06 -12.16
N ASP A 237 -19.73 1.54 -11.31
CA ASP A 237 -19.57 0.24 -10.63
C ASP A 237 -18.25 0.10 -9.85
N TYR A 238 -18.04 0.98 -8.87
CA TYR A 238 -16.84 0.94 -8.03
C TYR A 238 -16.83 -0.30 -7.11
N HIS A 239 -15.85 -1.18 -7.32
CA HIS A 239 -15.60 -2.32 -6.45
C HIS A 239 -14.22 -2.23 -5.77
N PHE A 240 -14.21 -2.36 -4.44
CA PHE A 240 -12.99 -2.33 -3.62
C PHE A 240 -12.83 -3.65 -2.86
N SER A 241 -11.79 -4.41 -3.22
CA SER A 241 -11.50 -5.73 -2.65
C SER A 241 -10.29 -5.74 -1.69
N GLY A 242 -9.85 -4.57 -1.20
CA GLY A 242 -8.80 -4.42 -0.19
C GLY A 242 -7.59 -3.59 -0.64
N GLN A 243 -6.68 -3.29 0.30
CA GLN A 243 -5.58 -2.34 0.05
C GLN A 243 -4.52 -2.82 -0.94
N ASN A 244 -4.31 -4.15 -1.03
CA ASN A 244 -3.29 -4.76 -1.90
C ASN A 244 -3.85 -5.16 -3.27
N ARG A 245 -5.16 -5.00 -3.50
CA ARG A 245 -5.82 -5.35 -4.75
C ARG A 245 -6.09 -4.08 -5.57
N PRO A 246 -6.12 -4.18 -6.92
CA PRO A 246 -6.54 -3.06 -7.75
C PRO A 246 -7.99 -2.70 -7.45
N VAL A 247 -8.34 -1.44 -7.73
CA VAL A 247 -9.73 -1.00 -7.72
C VAL A 247 -10.35 -1.39 -9.04
N GLU A 248 -11.53 -2.00 -9.02
CA GLU A 248 -12.22 -2.47 -10.22
C GLU A 248 -13.37 -1.48 -10.52
N VAL A 249 -13.41 -0.99 -11.76
CA VAL A 249 -14.42 -0.01 -12.23
C VAL A 249 -14.79 -0.29 -13.69
N HIS A 250 -15.98 0.12 -14.10
CA HIS A 250 -16.34 0.23 -15.51
C HIS A 250 -16.18 1.67 -16.00
N ILE A 251 -15.86 1.85 -17.27
CA ILE A 251 -15.93 3.17 -17.93
C ILE A 251 -17.36 3.34 -18.45
N ASN A 252 -17.94 4.53 -18.26
CA ASN A 252 -19.26 4.85 -18.77
C ASN A 252 -19.33 4.56 -20.29
N SER A 253 -20.37 3.83 -20.69
CA SER A 253 -20.62 3.37 -22.06
C SER A 253 -20.90 4.51 -23.05
N GLU A 254 -21.31 5.68 -22.55
CA GLU A 254 -21.46 6.90 -23.35
C GLU A 254 -20.10 7.50 -23.74
N ILE A 255 -19.05 7.21 -22.95
CA ILE A 255 -17.71 7.73 -23.17
C ILE A 255 -16.88 6.73 -23.97
N LEU A 256 -16.90 5.45 -23.56
CA LEU A 256 -16.05 4.42 -24.11
C LEU A 256 -16.55 3.92 -25.47
N THR A 257 -15.66 3.94 -26.46
CA THR A 257 -15.89 3.27 -27.75
C THR A 257 -14.82 2.22 -27.96
N VAL A 258 -15.20 1.03 -28.44
CA VAL A 258 -14.27 -0.11 -28.56
C VAL A 258 -14.38 -0.76 -29.91
N LEU A 259 -13.25 -1.11 -30.52
CA LEU A 259 -13.19 -1.90 -31.73
C LEU A 259 -13.21 -3.38 -31.37
N ASP A 260 -14.12 -4.14 -31.98
CA ASP A 260 -14.10 -5.60 -31.84
C ASP A 260 -13.17 -6.20 -32.92
N LEU A 261 -12.06 -6.81 -32.51
CA LEU A 261 -11.04 -7.36 -33.43
C LEU A 261 -11.58 -8.47 -34.34
N LYS A 262 -12.65 -9.18 -33.93
CA LYS A 262 -13.22 -10.25 -34.76
C LYS A 262 -14.12 -9.72 -35.87
N THR A 263 -14.94 -8.72 -35.56
CA THR A 263 -15.90 -8.14 -36.52
C THR A 263 -15.34 -6.92 -37.25
N SER A 264 -14.20 -6.38 -36.80
CA SER A 264 -13.58 -5.11 -37.25
C SER A 264 -14.53 -3.91 -37.17
N LYS A 265 -15.61 -4.00 -36.38
CA LYS A 265 -16.60 -2.94 -36.21
C LYS A 265 -16.38 -2.19 -34.90
N LEU A 266 -16.63 -0.89 -34.93
CA LEU A 266 -16.69 -0.07 -33.72
C LEU A 266 -18.00 -0.32 -33.00
N THR A 267 -17.89 -0.84 -31.79
CA THR A 267 -19.00 -1.07 -30.87
C THR A 267 -19.16 0.14 -29.96
N THR A 268 -20.35 0.74 -29.99
CA THR A 268 -20.84 1.75 -29.04
C THR A 268 -22.09 1.21 -28.36
N ALA A 269 -22.51 1.83 -27.25
CA ALA A 269 -23.75 1.44 -26.56
C ALA A 269 -24.98 1.55 -27.47
N GLU A 270 -24.99 2.53 -28.39
CA GLU A 270 -26.09 2.76 -29.33
C GLU A 270 -26.07 1.76 -30.51
N ASN A 271 -24.87 1.39 -31.00
CA ASN A 271 -24.71 0.44 -32.10
C ASN A 271 -25.04 -1.02 -31.73
N GLN A 272 -25.43 -1.29 -30.49
CA GLN A 272 -25.84 -2.64 -30.04
C GLN A 272 -27.32 -2.94 -30.25
N ARG A 273 -28.15 -1.92 -30.52
CA ARG A 273 -29.60 -2.08 -30.65
C ARG A 273 -30.10 -2.37 -32.07
N VAL A 274 -29.25 -2.90 -32.96
CA VAL A 274 -29.71 -3.34 -34.29
C VAL A 274 -29.25 -4.78 -34.51
N THR A 275 -29.98 -5.73 -33.93
CA THR A 275 -30.33 -6.90 -34.72
C THR A 275 -31.31 -6.39 -35.75
N SER A 276 -30.79 -5.91 -36.90
CA SER A 276 -31.62 -5.87 -38.09
C SER A 276 -32.02 -7.33 -38.28
N GLU A 277 -33.32 -7.61 -38.16
CA GLU A 277 -33.89 -8.79 -38.80
C GLU A 277 -33.23 -8.89 -40.17
N ILE A 278 -32.72 -10.07 -40.48
CA ILE A 278 -32.13 -10.37 -41.76
C ILE A 278 -33.24 -10.09 -42.78
N GLU A 279 -33.27 -8.89 -43.35
CA GLU A 279 -33.98 -8.68 -44.60
C GLU A 279 -33.28 -9.60 -45.57
N ASN A 280 -33.99 -10.66 -45.95
CA ASN A 280 -33.62 -11.47 -47.09
C ASN A 280 -33.65 -10.54 -48.31
N VAL A 281 -32.52 -9.88 -48.59
CA VAL A 281 -32.29 -9.25 -49.87
C VAL A 281 -32.25 -10.39 -50.88
N LEU A 282 -33.38 -10.60 -51.55
CA LEU A 282 -33.45 -11.42 -52.75
C LEU A 282 -32.41 -10.88 -53.73
N PRO A 283 -31.58 -11.73 -54.36
CA PRO A 283 -30.67 -11.26 -55.38
C PRO A 283 -31.50 -10.75 -56.56
N ASP A 284 -31.44 -9.44 -56.82
CA ASP A 284 -31.90 -8.90 -58.09
C ASP A 284 -31.03 -9.50 -59.20
N ASN A 285 -31.62 -10.41 -59.96
CA ASN A 285 -31.09 -10.91 -61.22
C ASN A 285 -31.06 -9.75 -62.22
N ASN A 286 -30.00 -8.96 -62.22
CA ASN A 286 -29.60 -8.19 -63.38
C ASN A 286 -28.48 -8.94 -64.10
N GLU A 287 -28.89 -9.85 -64.98
CA GLU A 287 -28.02 -10.36 -66.03
C GLU A 287 -27.59 -9.18 -66.91
N ASN A 288 -26.35 -8.73 -66.72
CA ASN A 288 -25.70 -7.80 -67.63
C ASN A 288 -25.27 -8.57 -68.88
N THR A 289 -26.12 -8.54 -69.90
CA THR A 289 -25.79 -8.91 -71.28
C THR A 289 -24.95 -7.81 -71.93
N ARG A 290 -23.65 -7.73 -71.59
CA ARG A 290 -22.70 -6.96 -72.41
C ARG A 290 -21.26 -7.44 -72.23
N THR A 291 -20.72 -7.95 -73.32
CA THR A 291 -19.30 -8.19 -73.59
C THR A 291 -18.53 -6.88 -73.67
N ASP A 292 -17.42 -6.75 -72.93
CA ASP A 292 -16.36 -5.79 -73.25
C ASP A 292 -14.97 -6.42 -73.05
N LEU A 293 -14.40 -6.78 -74.21
CA LEU A 293 -13.02 -6.73 -74.70
C LEU A 293 -11.82 -6.85 -73.75
N ASN A 294 -10.96 -7.81 -74.13
CA ASN A 294 -9.58 -8.02 -73.70
C ASN A 294 -8.68 -6.81 -73.97
N GLU A 295 -7.84 -6.45 -72.98
CA GLU A 295 -6.50 -5.93 -73.24
C GLU A 295 -5.47 -6.74 -72.45
N TYR A 296 -4.48 -7.22 -73.18
CA TYR A 296 -3.41 -8.11 -72.78
C TYR A 296 -2.09 -7.37 -73.01
N GLN A 297 -1.05 -7.78 -72.27
CA GLN A 297 0.40 -7.48 -72.43
C GLN A 297 0.85 -6.17 -71.78
N MET A 298 1.94 -6.06 -71.02
CA MET A 298 3.25 -6.75 -70.95
C MET A 298 3.80 -6.55 -69.51
N ASN A 299 4.65 -7.36 -68.85
CA ASN A 299 5.79 -8.16 -69.25
C ASN A 299 6.01 -9.32 -68.26
N GLU A 300 6.33 -10.48 -68.82
CA GLU A 300 6.90 -11.64 -68.16
C GLU A 300 8.42 -11.65 -68.39
N ASN A 301 9.16 -12.35 -67.51
CA ASN A 301 10.60 -12.73 -67.53
C ASN A 301 11.44 -12.05 -66.44
N VAL A 302 12.24 -12.74 -65.59
CA VAL A 302 12.69 -14.14 -65.54
C VAL A 302 13.19 -14.44 -64.11
N LYS A 303 13.09 -15.72 -63.72
CA LYS A 303 13.61 -16.35 -62.48
C LYS A 303 15.08 -16.01 -62.18
N ASN A 304 15.43 -15.81 -60.90
CA ASN A 304 16.25 -16.76 -60.12
C ASN A 304 16.79 -16.21 -58.78
N ILE A 305 16.72 -17.09 -57.76
CA ILE A 305 17.74 -17.35 -56.72
C ILE A 305 17.82 -16.38 -55.53
N SER A 306 17.79 -17.04 -54.36
CA SER A 306 18.13 -16.66 -52.98
C SER A 306 19.03 -15.44 -52.76
N HIS A 307 18.79 -14.70 -51.69
CA HIS A 307 19.74 -14.56 -50.57
C HIS A 307 19.13 -13.79 -49.40
N ASP A 308 19.37 -14.33 -48.20
CA ASP A 308 19.30 -13.66 -46.91
C ASP A 308 20.00 -12.29 -46.93
N LYS A 309 19.40 -11.29 -46.26
CA LYS A 309 20.08 -10.12 -45.68
C LYS A 309 19.35 -9.80 -44.38
N GLU A 310 19.73 -10.42 -43.27
CA GLU A 310 20.83 -10.02 -42.37
C GLU A 310 20.69 -8.59 -41.83
N PHE A 311 20.54 -8.55 -40.51
CA PHE A 311 20.65 -7.40 -39.63
C PHE A 311 22.00 -6.70 -39.82
N PRO A 312 22.07 -5.35 -39.78
CA PRO A 312 23.35 -4.68 -39.65
C PRO A 312 23.86 -4.88 -38.22
N SER A 313 24.91 -5.69 -38.12
CA SER A 313 25.88 -5.62 -37.02
C SER A 313 26.94 -4.58 -37.37
N VAL A 314 27.20 -3.65 -36.46
CA VAL A 314 28.50 -2.99 -36.32
C VAL A 314 28.77 -2.87 -34.82
N THR A 315 29.74 -3.66 -34.36
CA THR A 315 30.42 -3.71 -33.07
C THR A 315 31.36 -2.47 -32.90
N PRO A 316 32.30 -2.39 -31.94
CA PRO A 316 32.35 -2.77 -30.53
C PRO A 316 32.77 -1.58 -29.63
N PHE A 317 32.49 -1.61 -28.32
CA PHE A 317 33.35 -0.92 -27.36
C PHE A 317 33.46 -1.77 -26.09
N ASP A 318 34.60 -2.44 -25.98
CA ASP A 318 35.12 -3.04 -24.75
C ASP A 318 35.41 -1.94 -23.73
N LEU A 319 34.80 -2.01 -22.55
CA LEU A 319 35.41 -1.49 -21.32
C LEU A 319 35.14 -2.44 -20.16
N PHE A 320 36.14 -3.28 -19.92
CA PHE A 320 36.33 -4.10 -18.74
C PHE A 320 36.37 -3.23 -17.47
N PHE A 321 35.59 -3.59 -16.45
CA PHE A 321 35.79 -3.07 -15.10
C PHE A 321 36.97 -3.79 -14.44
N THR A 322 38.13 -3.12 -14.39
CA THR A 322 39.24 -3.51 -13.52
C THR A 322 39.33 -2.62 -12.28
N ARG A 323 39.59 -3.29 -11.16
CA ARG A 323 39.83 -2.78 -9.81
C ARG A 323 40.72 -1.53 -9.77
N THR A 324 40.32 -0.52 -9.03
CA THR A 324 41.23 0.52 -8.53
C THR A 324 41.68 0.19 -7.11
N ARG A 325 42.99 -0.07 -6.95
CA ARG A 325 43.74 0.09 -5.69
C ARG A 325 44.65 1.31 -5.83
N ALA A 326 44.81 2.00 -4.70
CA ALA A 326 45.91 2.86 -4.24
C ALA A 326 46.71 3.67 -5.29
N CYS A 327 46.68 5.00 -5.14
CA CYS A 327 47.74 5.87 -5.60
C CYS A 327 48.41 6.50 -4.37
N ASN A 328 49.62 6.02 -4.07
CA ASN A 328 50.60 6.73 -3.25
C ASN A 328 51.00 8.01 -4.00
N LYS A 329 51.02 9.14 -3.31
CA LYS A 329 51.75 10.32 -3.78
C LYS A 329 52.76 10.69 -2.70
N GLU A 330 53.96 10.18 -2.87
CA GLU A 330 55.16 10.76 -2.27
C GLU A 330 55.39 12.13 -2.92
N ILE A 331 55.56 13.16 -2.09
CA ILE A 331 56.19 14.42 -2.50
C ILE A 331 57.39 14.59 -1.58
N SER A 332 58.58 14.47 -2.14
CA SER A 332 59.83 14.88 -1.54
C SER A 332 60.22 16.26 -2.06
N THR A 333 60.53 17.15 -1.11
CA THR A 333 61.62 18.15 -1.05
C THR A 333 61.22 19.55 -0.55
N SER A 334 61.71 19.82 0.67
CA SER A 334 62.31 21.05 1.22
C SER A 334 61.87 22.45 0.77
N GLY A 335 61.51 23.27 1.78
CA GLY A 335 61.97 24.65 1.91
C GLY A 335 60.87 25.72 1.98
N GLY A 336 60.83 26.46 3.11
CA GLY A 336 60.15 27.77 3.20
C GLY A 336 58.95 27.78 4.14
N ALA A 337 59.14 28.30 5.35
CA ALA A 337 58.11 28.45 6.37
C ALA A 337 57.09 29.54 5.99
N GLU A 338 55.83 29.15 5.88
CA GLU A 338 54.68 30.00 6.23
C GLU A 338 53.74 29.17 7.11
N ASN A 339 53.18 29.80 8.14
CA ASN A 339 52.39 29.18 9.20
C ASN A 339 51.14 28.45 8.65
N VAL A 340 51.33 27.21 8.17
CA VAL A 340 50.23 26.28 7.93
C VAL A 340 49.69 25.92 9.31
N LYS A 341 48.45 26.33 9.60
CA LYS A 341 47.69 25.84 10.74
C LYS A 341 47.83 24.32 10.76
N VAL A 342 48.63 23.79 11.68
CA VAL A 342 48.82 22.34 11.85
C VAL A 342 47.42 21.78 11.98
N LEU A 343 46.99 21.00 10.98
CA LEU A 343 45.73 20.27 11.07
C LEU A 343 45.92 19.31 12.23
N ASN A 344 45.40 19.66 13.41
CA ASN A 344 45.56 18.84 14.62
C ASN A 344 45.30 17.38 14.25
N THR A 345 46.29 16.52 14.48
CA THR A 345 46.16 15.10 14.18
C THR A 345 44.98 14.52 14.97
N LEU A 346 44.39 13.42 14.51
CA LEU A 346 43.24 12.82 15.20
C LEU A 346 43.56 12.54 16.68
N SER A 347 44.78 12.07 16.94
CA SER A 347 45.33 11.84 18.27
C SER A 347 45.34 13.12 19.11
N GLU A 348 45.88 14.23 18.60
CA GLU A 348 45.91 15.52 19.32
C GLU A 348 44.51 16.04 19.63
N LYS A 349 43.53 15.88 18.72
CA LYS A 349 42.14 16.26 19.00
C LYS A 349 41.54 15.45 20.15
N LEU A 350 41.91 14.19 20.26
CA LEU A 350 41.43 13.30 21.33
C LEU A 350 42.17 13.55 22.65
N GLU A 351 43.47 13.84 22.62
CA GLU A 351 44.24 14.21 23.81
C GLU A 351 43.74 15.51 24.43
N ASN A 352 43.38 16.50 23.61
CA ASN A 352 42.78 17.75 24.08
C ASN A 352 41.42 17.58 24.79
N LEU A 353 40.77 16.40 24.69
CA LEU A 353 39.53 16.11 25.41
C LEU A 353 39.76 15.56 26.83
N ILE A 354 41.00 15.20 27.16
CA ILE A 354 41.40 14.71 28.48
C ILE A 354 41.44 15.90 29.44
N MET A 355 40.68 15.80 30.53
CA MET A 355 40.60 16.83 31.56
C MET A 355 41.30 16.37 32.82
N HIS A 356 41.73 17.29 33.68
CA HIS A 356 42.30 16.90 34.96
C HIS A 356 41.23 16.22 35.85
N PRO A 357 41.54 15.12 36.58
CA PRO A 357 40.55 14.35 37.35
C PRO A 357 39.74 15.16 38.38
N GLN A 358 40.35 16.19 38.97
CA GLN A 358 39.66 17.09 39.91
C GLN A 358 38.60 17.94 39.21
N GLU A 359 38.94 18.50 38.04
CA GLU A 359 38.02 19.32 37.25
C GLU A 359 36.86 18.49 36.73
N LEU A 360 37.17 17.29 36.22
CA LEU A 360 36.15 16.33 35.79
C LEU A 360 35.17 16.00 36.92
N ALA A 361 35.65 15.76 38.14
CA ALA A 361 34.81 15.45 39.28
C ALA A 361 33.88 16.61 39.68
N VAL A 362 34.36 17.85 39.60
CA VAL A 362 33.56 19.07 39.84
C VAL A 362 32.48 19.21 38.77
N ASN A 363 32.84 19.08 37.50
CA ASN A 363 31.91 19.18 36.38
C ASN A 363 30.84 18.07 36.39
N LEU A 364 31.21 16.86 36.83
CA LEU A 364 30.26 15.75 37.05
C LEU A 364 29.29 16.04 38.20
N SER A 365 29.75 16.65 39.31
CA SER A 365 28.85 17.07 40.40
C SER A 365 27.94 18.23 40.03
N ASN A 366 28.40 19.10 39.12
CA ASN A 366 27.63 20.24 38.59
C ASN A 366 26.63 19.85 37.48
N HIS A 367 26.46 18.56 37.19
CA HIS A 367 25.51 18.05 36.18
C HIS A 367 25.78 18.46 34.72
N GLU A 368 27.00 18.89 34.39
CA GLU A 368 27.35 19.34 33.02
C GLU A 368 27.20 18.23 31.96
N TYR A 369 27.35 16.96 32.36
CA TYR A 369 27.36 15.81 31.47
C TYR A 369 26.03 15.03 31.41
N ASN A 370 24.95 15.54 31.99
CA ASN A 370 23.63 14.90 31.96
C ASN A 370 23.12 14.60 30.53
N ASN A 371 23.55 15.37 29.54
CA ASN A 371 23.19 15.18 28.12
C ASN A 371 24.39 14.75 27.25
N TYR A 372 25.46 14.24 27.86
CA TYR A 372 26.69 13.89 27.17
C TYR A 372 26.46 12.83 26.08
N ARG A 373 27.08 13.03 24.92
CA ARG A 373 27.11 12.05 23.83
C ARG A 373 28.50 11.40 23.83
N PRO A 374 28.60 10.07 24.01
CA PRO A 374 29.88 9.38 24.00
C PRO A 374 30.58 9.52 22.65
N ILE A 375 31.91 9.47 22.67
CA ILE A 375 32.75 9.57 21.46
C ILE A 375 32.35 8.47 20.46
N ASP A 376 32.29 8.76 19.16
CA ASP A 376 31.94 7.73 18.18
C ASP A 376 32.95 6.59 18.21
N LEU A 377 32.44 5.36 18.29
CA LEU A 377 33.26 4.17 18.39
C LEU A 377 34.14 3.97 17.16
N ARG A 378 33.70 4.43 15.98
CA ARG A 378 34.50 4.38 14.75
C ARG A 378 35.78 5.20 14.88
N ILE A 379 35.71 6.33 15.58
CA ILE A 379 36.87 7.20 15.84
C ILE A 379 37.84 6.51 16.79
N LEU A 380 37.32 5.87 17.83
CA LEU A 380 38.12 5.10 18.79
C LEU A 380 38.78 3.88 18.15
N PHE A 381 38.08 3.17 17.27
CA PHE A 381 38.66 2.09 16.46
C PHE A 381 39.78 2.60 15.55
N LYS A 382 39.55 3.73 14.85
CA LYS A 382 40.58 4.34 14.01
C LYS A 382 41.83 4.69 14.82
N GLU A 383 41.66 5.30 15.99
CA GLU A 383 42.77 5.62 16.89
C GLU A 383 43.48 4.38 17.44
N ALA A 384 42.74 3.30 17.73
CA ALA A 384 43.32 2.06 18.24
C ALA A 384 44.17 1.31 17.19
N TYR A 385 43.82 1.41 15.89
CA TYR A 385 44.53 0.73 14.82
C TYR A 385 45.61 1.59 14.13
N SER A 386 45.37 2.89 13.94
CA SER A 386 46.26 3.77 13.17
C SER A 386 46.65 5.06 13.89
N GLY A 387 46.28 5.21 15.15
CA GLY A 387 46.51 6.41 15.94
C GLY A 387 47.83 6.42 16.72
N THR A 388 48.35 7.62 16.95
CA THR A 388 49.66 7.87 17.58
C THR A 388 49.58 8.14 19.08
N MET A 389 48.38 8.21 19.67
CA MET A 389 48.21 8.46 21.11
C MET A 389 48.92 7.39 21.97
N PRO A 390 49.53 7.71 23.11
CA PRO A 390 50.07 6.69 24.01
C PRO A 390 48.94 5.87 24.66
N LYS A 391 49.25 4.66 25.16
CA LYS A 391 48.25 3.73 25.71
C LYS A 391 47.59 4.28 26.97
N GLU A 392 48.36 5.02 27.77
CA GLU A 392 47.98 5.60 29.04
C GLU A 392 46.98 6.73 28.84
N SER A 393 47.26 7.67 27.91
CA SER A 393 46.33 8.74 27.55
C SER A 393 45.06 8.18 26.91
N PHE A 394 45.17 7.13 26.09
CA PHE A 394 44.00 6.47 25.52
C PHE A 394 43.13 5.83 26.61
N ARG A 395 43.74 5.13 27.58
CA ARG A 395 43.03 4.56 28.74
C ARG A 395 42.32 5.65 29.53
N GLU A 396 43.01 6.75 29.83
CA GLU A 396 42.45 7.88 30.57
C GLU A 396 41.24 8.47 29.83
N LEU A 397 41.37 8.74 28.54
CA LEU A 397 40.28 9.24 27.69
C LEU A 397 39.03 8.35 27.77
N ILE A 398 39.19 7.02 27.68
CA ILE A 398 38.07 6.08 27.73
C ILE A 398 37.42 6.05 29.12
N ILE A 399 38.20 6.09 30.19
CA ILE A 399 37.67 6.14 31.56
C ILE A 399 36.88 7.45 31.75
N GLN A 400 37.37 8.58 31.23
CA GLN A 400 36.63 9.83 31.27
C GLN A 400 35.35 9.80 30.43
N ASP A 401 35.37 9.25 29.20
CA ASP A 401 34.18 9.05 28.34
C ASP A 401 33.13 8.18 29.05
N PHE A 402 33.57 7.14 29.78
CA PHE A 402 32.71 6.29 30.59
C PHE A 402 32.02 7.08 31.72
N PHE A 403 32.77 7.83 32.53
CA PHE A 403 32.22 8.60 33.64
C PHE A 403 31.28 9.73 33.17
N LYS A 404 31.64 10.43 32.08
CA LYS A 404 30.77 11.42 31.43
C LYS A 404 29.47 10.77 30.96
N SER A 405 29.53 9.57 30.38
CA SER A 405 28.35 8.84 29.87
C SER A 405 27.41 8.32 30.96
N ILE A 406 27.96 7.82 32.06
CA ILE A 406 27.16 7.23 33.15
C ILE A 406 26.58 8.28 34.10
N SER A 407 27.10 9.51 34.11
CA SER A 407 26.55 10.64 34.89
C SER A 407 25.03 10.81 34.74
N LYS A 408 24.46 10.41 33.61
CA LYS A 408 23.03 10.39 33.30
C LYS A 408 22.16 9.65 34.33
N ILE A 409 22.71 8.64 35.01
CA ILE A 409 21.95 7.91 36.05
C ILE A 409 21.72 8.79 37.29
N TYR A 410 22.58 9.80 37.50
CA TYR A 410 22.54 10.71 38.63
C TYR A 410 21.74 11.99 38.34
N ARG A 411 20.95 12.06 37.26
CA ARG A 411 20.21 13.29 36.88
C ARG A 411 19.34 13.87 38.01
N ASN A 412 18.81 13.00 38.87
CA ASN A 412 17.90 13.36 39.96
C ASN A 412 18.58 13.33 41.35
N SER A 413 19.90 13.19 41.40
CA SER A 413 20.67 13.05 42.64
C SER A 413 21.90 13.94 42.59
N THR A 414 22.32 14.52 43.71
CA THR A 414 23.46 15.46 43.74
C THR A 414 24.67 14.84 44.46
N PRO A 415 25.45 13.96 43.82
CA PRO A 415 26.64 13.37 44.42
C PRO A 415 27.78 14.41 44.58
N PHE A 416 28.51 14.33 45.70
CA PHE A 416 29.65 15.20 45.98
C PHE A 416 30.84 14.96 45.03
N ALA A 417 31.56 16.02 44.67
CA ALA A 417 32.77 15.94 43.83
C ALA A 417 33.82 14.97 44.40
N GLY A 418 33.98 14.90 45.73
CA GLY A 418 34.90 13.96 46.38
C GLY A 418 34.56 12.49 46.12
N SER A 419 33.27 12.15 46.01
CA SER A 419 32.83 10.78 45.70
C SER A 419 33.16 10.39 44.26
N TRP A 420 32.95 11.32 43.32
CA TRP A 420 33.36 11.15 41.91
C TRP A 420 34.88 10.99 41.78
N LYS A 421 35.66 11.84 42.45
CA LYS A 421 37.14 11.74 42.42
C LYS A 421 37.62 10.39 42.92
N LYS A 422 37.04 9.89 44.03
CA LYS A 422 37.38 8.56 44.58
C LYS A 422 37.06 7.44 43.58
N ALA A 423 35.90 7.50 42.92
CA ALA A 423 35.52 6.54 41.89
C ALA A 423 36.44 6.59 40.66
N ILE A 424 36.76 7.79 40.17
CA ILE A 424 37.67 7.99 39.02
C ILE A 424 39.06 7.43 39.33
N ASN A 425 39.63 7.78 40.47
CA ASN A 425 40.95 7.28 40.89
C ASN A 425 40.95 5.76 41.03
N PHE A 426 39.88 5.20 41.61
CA PHE A 426 39.73 3.75 41.75
C PHE A 426 39.67 3.03 40.39
N TYR A 427 39.01 3.63 39.39
CA TYR A 427 39.00 3.10 38.02
C TYR A 427 40.35 3.28 37.32
N MET A 428 41.02 4.41 37.49
CA MET A 428 42.35 4.63 36.94
C MET A 428 43.40 3.65 37.47
N GLN A 429 43.23 3.15 38.71
CA GLN A 429 44.14 2.18 39.34
C GLN A 429 43.84 0.72 38.96
N ASN A 430 42.57 0.37 38.70
CA ASN A 430 42.16 -1.03 38.57
C ASN A 430 41.60 -1.41 37.19
N LYS A 431 41.14 -0.45 36.39
CA LYS A 431 40.49 -0.71 35.10
C LYS A 431 41.50 -0.64 33.96
N PHE A 432 41.50 -1.63 33.07
CA PHE A 432 42.38 -1.73 31.91
C PHE A 432 43.88 -1.75 32.25
N ILE A 433 44.21 -2.31 33.41
CA ILE A 433 45.58 -2.52 33.88
C ILE A 433 45.83 -4.02 34.02
N ALA A 434 46.97 -4.49 33.52
CA ALA A 434 47.45 -5.85 33.73
C ALA A 434 47.98 -6.02 35.15
N PHE A 435 48.10 -7.27 35.60
CA PHE A 435 48.71 -7.57 36.90
C PHE A 435 50.14 -7.02 37.04
N THR A 436 50.84 -6.79 35.91
CA THR A 436 52.17 -6.18 35.84
C THR A 436 52.19 -4.66 36.04
N GLY A 437 51.03 -4.00 36.05
CA GLY A 437 50.89 -2.54 36.12
C GLY A 437 50.78 -1.85 34.76
N ASP A 438 50.98 -2.59 33.66
CA ASP A 438 50.91 -2.02 32.31
C ASP A 438 49.48 -1.82 31.81
N ALA A 439 49.26 -0.77 31.01
CA ALA A 439 47.97 -0.54 30.36
C ALA A 439 47.69 -1.58 29.26
N PHE A 440 46.41 -1.99 29.13
CA PHE A 440 45.98 -2.90 28.09
C PHE A 440 46.22 -2.34 26.68
N ASN A 441 46.29 -3.25 25.69
CA ASN A 441 46.34 -2.84 24.29
C ASN A 441 45.08 -2.04 23.91
N LYS A 442 45.25 -0.98 23.11
CA LYS A 442 44.15 -0.10 22.67
C LYS A 442 43.00 -0.90 22.06
N GLN A 443 43.30 -1.93 21.27
CA GLN A 443 42.28 -2.78 20.62
C GLN A 443 41.39 -3.50 21.64
N SER A 444 42.01 -4.14 22.64
CA SER A 444 41.27 -4.82 23.72
C SER A 444 40.41 -3.84 24.53
N ILE A 445 40.90 -2.62 24.76
CA ILE A 445 40.12 -1.56 25.41
C ILE A 445 38.88 -1.22 24.56
N VAL A 446 39.02 -1.08 23.23
CA VAL A 446 37.90 -0.74 22.35
C VAL A 446 36.83 -1.85 22.29
N ASP A 447 37.25 -3.12 22.29
CA ASP A 447 36.32 -4.25 22.34
C ASP A 447 35.47 -4.23 23.62
N ASP A 448 36.10 -3.89 24.76
CA ASP A 448 35.42 -3.75 26.05
C ASP A 448 34.48 -2.52 26.11
N ILE A 449 34.71 -1.47 25.31
CA ILE A 449 33.83 -0.29 25.26
C ILE A 449 32.42 -0.66 24.80
N HIS A 450 32.31 -1.60 23.86
CA HIS A 450 30.99 -2.08 23.40
C HIS A 450 30.18 -2.66 24.57
N GLU A 451 30.81 -3.50 25.39
CA GLU A 451 30.19 -4.05 26.60
C GLU A 451 29.84 -2.92 27.59
N LEU A 452 30.78 -2.02 27.89
CA LEU A 452 30.59 -0.95 28.87
C LEU A 452 29.44 0.00 28.50
N ARG A 453 29.36 0.40 27.22
CA ARG A 453 28.27 1.27 26.73
C ARG A 453 26.91 0.60 26.84
N TRP A 454 26.84 -0.69 26.51
CA TRP A 454 25.60 -1.45 26.69
C TRP A 454 25.20 -1.51 28.17
N ARG A 455 26.17 -1.77 29.06
CA ARG A 455 25.95 -1.84 30.51
C ARG A 455 25.47 -0.49 31.09
N ILE A 456 26.04 0.63 30.64
CA ILE A 456 25.59 1.98 31.02
C ILE A 456 24.12 2.20 30.64
N GLU A 457 23.75 1.93 29.39
CA GLU A 457 22.37 2.14 28.93
C GLU A 457 21.39 1.17 29.59
N TRP A 458 21.82 -0.06 29.88
CA TRP A 458 21.04 -1.00 30.67
C TRP A 458 20.80 -0.47 32.09
N ALA A 459 21.85 -0.01 32.78
CA ALA A 459 21.76 0.54 34.12
C ALA A 459 20.84 1.77 34.15
N ARG A 460 21.00 2.69 33.19
CA ARG A 460 20.12 3.85 33.03
C ARG A 460 18.65 3.44 32.90
N LYS A 461 18.33 2.50 32.01
CA LYS A 461 16.96 2.01 31.84
C LYS A 461 16.43 1.32 33.10
N TRP A 462 17.29 0.61 33.82
CA TRP A 462 16.93 -0.05 35.07
C TRP A 462 16.57 0.96 36.17
N PHE A 463 17.35 2.03 36.35
CA PHE A 463 17.03 3.09 37.31
C PHE A 463 15.78 3.90 36.93
N VAL A 464 15.58 4.17 35.63
CA VAL A 464 14.34 4.83 35.16
C VAL A 464 13.11 3.96 35.44
N LYS A 465 13.23 2.63 35.27
CA LYS A 465 12.14 1.70 35.55
C LYS A 465 11.88 1.54 37.05
N ASN A 466 12.93 1.56 37.87
CA ASN A 466 12.86 1.42 39.32
C ASN A 466 13.02 2.77 40.00
N SER A 467 12.09 3.69 39.76
CA SER A 467 12.12 5.07 40.25
C SER A 467 12.21 5.20 41.78
N ASN A 468 11.85 4.15 42.52
CA ASN A 468 11.90 4.13 43.99
C ASN A 468 13.31 3.86 44.54
N VAL A 469 14.27 3.50 43.68
CA VAL A 469 15.64 3.18 44.07
C VAL A 469 16.57 4.26 43.55
N ASN A 470 17.17 5.01 44.47
CA ASN A 470 18.20 5.99 44.13
C ASN A 470 19.55 5.29 43.88
N PRO A 471 20.36 5.78 42.92
CA PRO A 471 21.72 5.28 42.74
C PRO A 471 22.55 5.55 44.01
N LEU A 472 23.39 4.58 44.38
CA LEU A 472 24.39 4.76 45.43
C LEU A 472 25.37 5.89 45.05
N PHE A 473 26.07 6.46 46.03
CA PHE A 473 27.12 7.43 45.72
C PHE A 473 28.16 6.84 44.76
N PRO A 474 28.74 7.63 43.83
CA PRO A 474 29.66 7.12 42.82
C PRO A 474 30.78 6.23 43.36
N ALA A 475 31.40 6.59 44.48
CA ALA A 475 32.46 5.79 45.10
C ALA A 475 31.98 4.36 45.47
N ASP A 476 30.75 4.21 45.94
CA ASP A 476 30.18 2.92 46.35
C ASP A 476 29.56 2.16 45.17
N TYR A 477 28.92 2.88 44.25
CA TYR A 477 28.29 2.29 43.06
C TYR A 477 29.31 1.68 42.11
N PHE A 478 30.48 2.32 41.97
CA PHE A 478 31.58 1.89 41.12
C PHE A 478 32.59 0.99 41.85
N ASP A 479 32.25 0.46 43.01
CA ASP A 479 33.08 -0.56 43.67
C ASP A 479 33.10 -1.86 42.85
N MET A 480 34.30 -2.32 42.48
CA MET A 480 34.52 -3.53 41.67
C MET A 480 34.25 -4.83 42.44
N THR A 481 34.16 -4.76 43.77
CA THR A 481 33.85 -5.90 44.63
C THR A 481 32.36 -6.25 44.61
N ARG A 482 31.48 -5.26 44.33
CA ARG A 482 30.02 -5.40 44.34
C ARG A 482 29.48 -6.09 43.09
N LYS A 483 29.53 -7.42 43.09
CA LYS A 483 29.12 -8.27 41.96
C LYS A 483 27.72 -8.84 42.12
N THR A 484 27.07 -8.66 43.27
CA THR A 484 25.76 -9.27 43.53
C THR A 484 24.60 -8.31 43.22
N SER A 485 23.42 -8.87 42.94
CA SER A 485 22.21 -8.06 42.65
C SER A 485 21.72 -7.23 43.86
N LYS A 486 22.04 -7.65 45.08
CA LYS A 486 21.57 -7.01 46.31
C LYS A 486 22.36 -5.75 46.66
N GLU A 487 23.62 -5.68 46.23
CA GLU A 487 24.54 -4.58 46.53
C GLU A 487 24.38 -3.38 45.60
N ILE A 488 23.58 -3.51 44.53
CA ILE A 488 23.26 -2.47 43.54
C ILE A 488 24.56 -1.82 43.00
N GLY A 489 25.57 -2.63 42.68
CA GLY A 489 26.84 -2.17 42.10
C GLY A 489 26.85 -2.22 40.57
N PHE A 490 27.65 -1.36 39.93
CA PHE A 490 27.79 -1.38 38.47
C PHE A 490 28.38 -2.70 37.95
N GLU A 491 29.19 -3.40 38.73
CA GLU A 491 29.83 -4.63 38.26
C GLU A 491 28.85 -5.80 38.09
N TYR A 492 27.74 -5.82 38.83
CA TYR A 492 26.65 -6.77 38.62
C TYR A 492 26.09 -6.76 37.19
N THR A 493 26.14 -5.60 36.50
CA THR A 493 25.62 -5.47 35.12
C THR A 493 26.33 -6.37 34.12
N LYS A 494 27.53 -6.88 34.44
CA LYS A 494 28.25 -7.88 33.63
C LYS A 494 27.47 -9.19 33.51
N VAL A 495 26.79 -9.62 34.57
CA VAL A 495 25.91 -10.81 34.54
C VAL A 495 24.78 -10.60 33.53
N LYS A 496 24.18 -9.41 33.52
CA LYS A 496 23.10 -9.05 32.58
C LYS A 496 23.56 -8.95 31.14
N TYR A 497 24.79 -8.51 30.91
CA TYR A 497 25.37 -8.55 29.56
C TYR A 497 25.55 -10.01 29.07
N SER A 498 26.00 -10.92 29.94
CA SER A 498 26.12 -12.34 29.57
C SER A 498 24.77 -12.99 29.25
N GLU A 499 23.70 -12.65 29.99
CA GLU A 499 22.32 -13.06 29.70
C GLU A 499 21.85 -12.52 28.34
N HIS A 500 22.21 -11.27 28.01
CA HIS A 500 21.90 -10.65 26.73
C HIS A 500 22.56 -11.41 25.56
N LEU A 501 23.84 -11.75 25.68
CA LEU A 501 24.56 -12.53 24.66
C LEU A 501 23.92 -13.91 24.44
N LYS A 502 23.57 -14.62 25.51
CA LYS A 502 22.83 -15.89 25.43
C LYS A 502 21.47 -15.73 24.75
N SER A 503 20.76 -14.65 25.06
CA SER A 503 19.45 -14.36 24.46
C SER A 503 19.56 -14.03 22.97
N LYS A 504 20.60 -13.28 22.58
CA LYS A 504 20.88 -12.97 21.17
C LYS A 504 21.16 -14.24 20.37
N ALA A 505 22.00 -15.14 20.89
CA ALA A 505 22.28 -16.43 20.26
C ALA A 505 21.01 -17.29 20.10
N LYS A 506 20.17 -17.37 21.15
CA LYS A 506 18.87 -18.08 21.08
C LYS A 506 17.96 -17.51 20.00
N TYR A 507 17.89 -16.19 19.88
CA TYR A 507 17.07 -15.52 18.87
C TYR A 507 17.52 -15.84 17.45
N GLU A 508 18.83 -15.85 17.20
CA GLU A 508 19.40 -16.20 15.90
C GLU A 508 19.07 -17.65 15.50
N ILE A 509 19.15 -18.59 16.44
CA ILE A 509 18.74 -20.00 16.22
C ILE A 509 17.25 -20.08 15.87
N LEU A 510 16.39 -19.38 16.62
CA LEU A 510 14.95 -19.36 16.37
C LEU A 510 14.60 -18.72 15.01
N LYS A 511 15.34 -17.69 14.60
CA LYS A 511 15.19 -17.05 13.30
C LYS A 511 15.52 -18.04 12.18
N LYS A 512 16.68 -18.71 12.25
CA LYS A 512 17.09 -19.74 11.26
C LYS A 512 16.08 -20.88 11.18
N LYS A 513 15.52 -21.33 12.32
CA LYS A 513 14.47 -22.35 12.33
C LYS A 513 13.21 -21.89 11.59
N ARG A 514 12.74 -20.66 11.85
CA ARG A 514 11.57 -20.09 11.16
C ARG A 514 11.78 -19.97 9.64
N GLU A 515 12.98 -19.60 9.22
CA GLU A 515 13.35 -19.53 7.80
C GLU A 515 13.31 -20.92 7.15
N ALA A 516 13.90 -21.93 7.80
CA ALA A 516 13.85 -23.32 7.33
C ALA A 516 12.41 -23.86 7.27
N ASP A 517 11.58 -23.58 8.27
CA ASP A 517 10.17 -23.98 8.29
C ASP A 517 9.36 -23.28 7.19
N ALA A 518 9.67 -22.02 6.85
CA ALA A 518 9.04 -21.33 5.73
C ALA A 518 9.40 -21.97 4.38
N VAL A 519 10.66 -22.35 4.18
CA VAL A 519 11.11 -23.05 2.97
C VAL A 519 10.43 -24.42 2.85
N ARG A 520 10.40 -25.20 3.94
CA ARG A 520 9.70 -26.50 3.97
C ARG A 520 8.22 -26.35 3.63
N ARG A 521 7.52 -25.39 4.26
CA ARG A 521 6.10 -25.12 3.95
C ARG A 521 5.87 -24.80 2.48
N LYS A 522 6.73 -23.97 1.87
CA LYS A 522 6.63 -23.65 0.44
C LYS A 522 6.82 -24.90 -0.43
N ALA A 523 7.79 -25.75 -0.11
CA ALA A 523 8.03 -27.00 -0.83
C ALA A 523 6.87 -28.00 -0.71
N THR A 524 6.14 -28.01 0.41
CA THR A 524 4.97 -28.90 0.60
C THR A 524 3.72 -28.43 -0.16
N ILE A 525 3.67 -27.19 -0.65
CA ILE A 525 2.50 -26.69 -1.40
C ILE A 525 2.46 -27.39 -2.76
N ASN A 526 1.53 -28.34 -2.91
CA ASN A 526 1.26 -28.97 -4.19
C ASN A 526 0.43 -28.03 -5.07
N HIS A 527 1.12 -27.19 -5.86
CA HIS A 527 0.51 -26.26 -6.80
C HIS A 527 -0.28 -26.97 -7.91
N ALA A 528 0.17 -28.16 -8.35
CA ALA A 528 -0.54 -28.95 -9.36
C ALA A 528 -1.93 -29.41 -8.89
N LYS A 529 -2.04 -29.90 -7.65
CA LYS A 529 -3.34 -30.30 -7.07
C LYS A 529 -4.28 -29.11 -6.91
N LYS A 530 -3.77 -27.93 -6.53
CA LYS A 530 -4.57 -26.70 -6.44
C LYS A 530 -5.10 -26.28 -7.81
N PHE A 531 -4.27 -26.34 -8.83
CA PHE A 531 -4.64 -26.07 -10.21
C PHE A 531 -5.71 -27.03 -10.72
N GLU A 532 -5.53 -28.34 -10.56
CA GLU A 532 -6.53 -29.34 -10.96
C GLU A 532 -7.88 -29.16 -10.27
N ASN A 533 -7.87 -28.80 -8.99
CA ASN A 533 -9.09 -28.55 -8.21
C ASN A 533 -9.88 -27.34 -8.72
N GLU A 534 -9.20 -26.26 -9.10
CA GLU A 534 -9.89 -25.09 -9.66
C GLU A 534 -10.42 -25.34 -11.07
N VAL A 535 -9.66 -26.04 -11.91
CA VAL A 535 -10.17 -26.49 -13.21
C VAL A 535 -11.39 -27.41 -13.00
N ASN A 536 -11.37 -28.30 -12.01
CA ASN A 536 -12.53 -29.12 -11.64
C ASN A 536 -13.74 -28.30 -11.16
N ARG A 537 -13.52 -27.16 -10.49
CA ARG A 537 -14.60 -26.26 -10.06
C ARG A 537 -15.23 -25.55 -11.25
N PHE A 538 -14.42 -25.18 -12.24
CA PHE A 538 -14.88 -24.61 -13.50
C PHE A 538 -15.79 -25.57 -14.26
N PHE A 539 -15.39 -26.83 -14.44
CA PHE A 539 -16.23 -27.85 -15.09
C PHE A 539 -17.48 -28.27 -14.27
N LYS A 540 -17.60 -27.80 -13.02
CA LYS A 540 -18.80 -27.99 -12.18
C LYS A 540 -19.67 -26.72 -12.12
N ASP A 541 -19.42 -25.76 -13.02
CA ASP A 541 -20.07 -24.45 -13.10
C ASP A 541 -20.03 -23.63 -11.79
N LYS A 542 -19.03 -23.91 -10.93
CA LYS A 542 -18.86 -23.18 -9.65
C LYS A 542 -18.03 -21.92 -9.79
N THR A 543 -17.28 -21.79 -10.89
CA THR A 543 -16.42 -20.65 -11.18
C THR A 543 -16.54 -20.29 -12.65
N THR A 544 -16.56 -19.00 -12.97
CA THR A 544 -16.57 -18.54 -14.36
C THR A 544 -15.15 -18.57 -14.96
N LEU A 545 -15.04 -18.59 -16.28
CA LEU A 545 -13.74 -18.60 -16.97
C LEU A 545 -12.84 -17.41 -16.56
N PRO A 546 -13.36 -16.15 -16.44
CA PRO A 546 -12.55 -15.04 -15.92
C PRO A 546 -12.05 -15.27 -14.49
N GLN A 547 -12.87 -15.85 -13.61
CA GLN A 547 -12.49 -16.15 -12.23
C GLN A 547 -11.43 -17.26 -12.13
N LEU A 548 -11.54 -18.30 -12.97
CA LEU A 548 -10.53 -19.34 -13.06
C LEU A 548 -9.19 -18.74 -13.48
N TYR A 549 -9.22 -17.86 -14.48
CA TYR A 549 -8.03 -17.20 -14.98
C TYR A 549 -7.38 -16.30 -13.91
N ASP A 550 -8.17 -15.42 -13.29
CA ASP A 550 -7.70 -14.54 -12.21
C ASP A 550 -7.11 -15.33 -11.04
N TYR A 551 -7.67 -16.50 -10.72
CA TYR A 551 -7.13 -17.37 -9.69
C TYR A 551 -5.75 -17.93 -10.07
N VAL A 552 -5.60 -18.42 -11.30
CA VAL A 552 -4.35 -19.02 -11.77
C VAL A 552 -3.24 -17.97 -11.87
N GLU A 553 -3.54 -16.79 -12.39
CA GLU A 553 -2.57 -15.69 -12.51
C GLU A 553 -2.06 -15.21 -11.14
N ASN A 554 -2.94 -15.10 -10.15
CA ASN A 554 -2.58 -14.49 -8.87
C ASN A 554 -2.07 -15.49 -7.82
N ASN A 555 -2.46 -16.77 -7.89
CA ASN A 555 -2.22 -17.74 -6.81
C ASN A 555 -1.28 -18.90 -7.19
N LEU A 556 -0.96 -19.08 -8.47
CA LEU A 556 -0.12 -20.18 -8.97
C LEU A 556 1.13 -19.64 -9.70
N PRO A 557 2.20 -20.45 -9.81
CA PRO A 557 3.34 -20.14 -10.67
C PRO A 557 2.92 -19.90 -12.13
N SER A 558 3.62 -19.01 -12.83
CA SER A 558 3.31 -18.61 -14.22
C SER A 558 3.24 -19.78 -15.20
N GLU A 559 3.99 -20.86 -14.95
CA GLU A 559 3.95 -22.10 -15.73
C GLU A 559 2.54 -22.73 -15.84
N PHE A 560 1.70 -22.57 -14.80
CA PHE A 560 0.34 -23.12 -14.82
C PHE A 560 -0.62 -22.30 -15.67
N LEU A 561 -0.32 -21.03 -15.90
CA LEU A 561 -1.09 -20.16 -16.79
C LEU A 561 -0.94 -20.60 -18.24
N GLU A 562 0.28 -20.97 -18.65
CA GLU A 562 0.56 -21.51 -19.99
C GLU A 562 -0.09 -22.88 -20.23
N LYS A 563 -0.17 -23.72 -19.17
CA LYS A 563 -0.78 -25.05 -19.23
C LYS A 563 -2.31 -25.04 -19.13
N LEU A 564 -2.93 -23.90 -18.75
CA LEU A 564 -4.38 -23.79 -18.57
C LEU A 564 -5.19 -24.19 -19.82
N PRO A 565 -4.87 -23.68 -21.04
CA PRO A 565 -5.59 -24.08 -22.25
C PRO A 565 -5.51 -25.59 -22.54
N GLN A 566 -4.32 -26.17 -22.40
CA GLN A 566 -4.09 -27.60 -22.62
C GLN A 566 -4.91 -28.46 -21.66
N MET A 567 -4.93 -28.09 -20.38
CA MET A 567 -5.68 -28.84 -19.36
C MET A 567 -7.19 -28.70 -19.47
N ILE A 568 -7.70 -27.54 -19.90
CA ILE A 568 -9.12 -27.38 -20.23
C ILE A 568 -9.48 -28.27 -21.42
N LEU A 569 -8.67 -28.27 -22.49
CA LEU A 569 -8.87 -29.14 -23.65
C LEU A 569 -8.85 -30.62 -23.24
N GLU A 570 -7.84 -31.08 -22.51
CA GLU A 570 -7.75 -32.47 -22.05
C GLU A 570 -8.95 -32.90 -21.21
N LYS A 571 -9.42 -32.05 -20.28
CA LYS A 571 -10.60 -32.39 -19.47
C LYS A 571 -11.89 -32.35 -20.25
N SER A 572 -12.04 -31.41 -21.19
CA SER A 572 -13.21 -31.39 -22.07
C SER A 572 -13.31 -32.67 -22.90
N LEU A 573 -12.18 -33.16 -23.43
CA LEU A 573 -12.09 -34.44 -24.17
C LEU A 573 -12.40 -35.65 -23.28
N LYS A 574 -11.97 -35.64 -22.02
CA LYS A 574 -12.27 -36.71 -21.06
C LYS A 574 -13.76 -36.72 -20.67
N MET A 575 -14.39 -35.56 -20.53
CA MET A 575 -15.82 -35.46 -20.26
C MET A 575 -16.66 -35.89 -21.46
N SER A 576 -16.33 -35.45 -22.68
CA SER A 576 -17.06 -35.87 -23.89
C SER A 576 -16.95 -37.36 -24.14
N ARG A 577 -15.79 -37.99 -23.88
CA ARG A 577 -15.66 -39.46 -23.93
C ARG A 577 -16.55 -40.17 -22.91
N LYS A 578 -16.69 -39.65 -21.69
CA LYS A 578 -17.57 -40.28 -20.68
C LYS A 578 -19.04 -40.23 -21.08
N VAL A 579 -19.50 -39.11 -21.63
CA VAL A 579 -20.88 -38.98 -22.12
C VAL A 579 -21.15 -39.93 -23.29
N ALA A 580 -20.18 -40.12 -24.20
CA ALA A 580 -20.30 -41.06 -25.32
C ALA A 580 -20.36 -42.56 -24.92
N PHE A 581 -20.01 -42.91 -23.68
CA PHE A 581 -20.18 -44.27 -23.15
C PHE A 581 -21.41 -44.44 -22.25
N ASP A 582 -22.08 -43.34 -21.87
CA ASP A 582 -23.33 -43.36 -21.09
C ASP A 582 -24.60 -43.23 -21.98
N ASP A 583 -24.44 -42.96 -23.29
CA ASP A 583 -25.53 -43.05 -24.30
C ASP A 583 -25.79 -44.51 -24.71
N ASP A 584 -26.17 -45.33 -23.73
CA ASP A 584 -26.75 -46.66 -23.91
C ASP A 584 -28.29 -46.56 -23.93
N PHE A 585 -28.82 -45.64 -24.75
CA PHE A 585 -30.24 -45.59 -25.07
C PHE A 585 -30.45 -45.52 -26.58
N LEU A 586 -31.23 -46.51 -27.05
CA LEU A 586 -31.71 -46.74 -28.42
C LEU A 586 -30.84 -47.66 -29.30
N GLN A 587 -30.67 -48.91 -28.87
CA GLN A 587 -30.77 -50.02 -29.80
C GLN A 587 -32.22 -50.10 -30.31
N TYR A 588 -32.52 -49.42 -31.42
CA TYR A 588 -33.64 -49.84 -32.26
C TYR A 588 -33.21 -51.11 -33.01
N ASN A 589 -33.96 -52.17 -32.74
CA ASN A 589 -33.78 -53.50 -33.31
C ASN A 589 -34.26 -53.49 -34.77
N LEU A 590 -33.33 -53.40 -35.72
CA LEU A 590 -33.57 -53.51 -37.18
C LEU A 590 -33.77 -54.98 -37.62
N SER A 591 -34.51 -55.76 -36.83
CA SER A 591 -34.99 -57.11 -37.21
C SER A 591 -36.52 -57.26 -37.16
N GLU A 592 -37.24 -56.15 -36.97
CA GLU A 592 -38.65 -56.01 -37.35
C GLU A 592 -38.79 -54.94 -38.44
N PHE A 593 -38.29 -55.23 -39.64
CA PHE A 593 -38.80 -54.71 -40.92
C PHE A 593 -38.43 -55.66 -42.06
#